data_AF-A0A7V3SSX1-F1
#
_entry.id   AF-A0A7V3SSX1-F1
#
_cell.length_a   1.000
_cell.length_b   1.000
_cell.length_c   1.000
_cell.angle_alpha   90.00
_cell.angle_beta   90.00
_cell.angle_gamma   90.00
#
_symmetry.space_group_name_H-M   'P 1'
#
loop_
_entity.id
_entity.type
_entity.pdbx_description
1 polymer ?
#
loop_
_entity_poly.entity_id
_entity_poly.type
_entity_poly.pdbx_seq_one_letter_code
_entity_poly.pdbx_strand_id
1 'polypeptide(L)'
;MSYIDRIRSGLRNIRLRTTSSSSPDVREDSDLPLDHQLTFRRDGGEKWTYRDGRIFINDDIDVEDLIDYESRDVGLWCGVSSSISEYRAFVIKKGGAKGEFLARTDAIQQKILRNMKRLLDEKSQGYLLDIQDDDLVLNNFRVRAFLTMYHFKPTAKARKFLLALRSKLALILASKGANAGGNENLDLIKKVYEEVLSALEIQPIESRRLAAGCGDSST
;
A
#
# COMPACT_ATOMS: atom_id res chain seq x y z
N MET A 1 -17.23 17.65 22.61
CA MET A 1 -15.99 17.01 22.12
C MET A 1 -16.08 16.85 20.61
N SER A 2 -15.03 17.24 19.88
CA SER A 2 -14.97 17.07 18.43
C SER A 2 -14.90 15.58 18.04
N TYR A 3 -15.45 15.21 16.89
CA TYR A 3 -15.32 13.87 16.30
C TYR A 3 -13.85 13.45 16.18
N ILE A 4 -12.98 14.41 15.87
CA ILE A 4 -11.52 14.23 15.77
C ILE A 4 -10.89 13.90 17.13
N ASP A 5 -11.38 14.48 18.23
CA ASP A 5 -10.85 14.22 19.57
C ASP A 5 -11.23 12.80 20.06
N ARG A 6 -12.39 12.30 19.62
CA ARG A 6 -12.84 10.94 19.90
C ARG A 6 -12.02 9.89 19.15
N ILE A 7 -11.75 10.12 17.86
CA ILE A 7 -10.81 9.31 17.08
C ILE A 7 -9.45 9.27 17.79
N ARG A 8 -8.87 10.42 18.14
CA ARG A 8 -7.58 10.51 18.88
C ARG A 8 -7.57 9.78 20.22
N SER A 9 -8.71 9.72 20.90
CA SER A 9 -8.82 9.03 22.19
C SER A 9 -8.90 7.51 22.01
N GLY A 10 -9.64 7.03 21.00
CA GLY A 10 -9.64 5.60 20.61
C GLY A 10 -8.26 5.10 20.16
N LEU A 11 -7.51 5.94 19.44
CA LEU A 11 -6.16 5.63 18.95
C LEU A 11 -5.14 5.31 20.05
N ARG A 12 -5.22 5.99 21.20
CA ARG A 12 -4.30 5.74 22.33
C ARG A 12 -4.48 4.35 22.93
N ASN A 13 -5.70 3.82 22.95
CA ASN A 13 -6.00 2.52 23.57
C ASN A 13 -5.53 1.35 22.70
N ILE A 14 -5.69 1.47 21.39
CA ILE A 14 -5.29 0.44 20.42
C ILE A 14 -3.75 0.33 20.31
N ARG A 15 -3.03 1.46 20.36
CA ARG A 15 -1.57 1.52 20.18
C ARG A 15 -0.76 0.92 21.34
N LEU A 16 -1.32 0.87 22.54
CA LEU A 16 -0.60 0.47 23.76
C LEU A 16 -0.60 -1.04 24.04
N ARG A 17 -1.33 -1.86 23.27
CA ARG A 17 -1.64 -3.24 23.66
C ARG A 17 -1.21 -4.32 22.66
N THR A 18 -0.23 -4.03 21.80
CA THR A 18 0.34 -4.96 20.81
C THR A 18 1.03 -6.20 21.42
N THR A 19 1.01 -6.39 22.75
CA THR A 19 1.69 -7.50 23.43
C THR A 19 0.91 -7.99 24.66
N SER A 20 -0.14 -8.81 24.49
CA SER A 20 -0.51 -9.87 25.45
C SER A 20 -1.79 -10.59 25.03
N SER A 21 -1.66 -11.81 24.52
CA SER A 21 -2.76 -12.76 24.35
C SER A 21 -2.71 -13.81 25.46
N SER A 22 -3.71 -13.81 26.34
CA SER A 22 -4.03 -14.96 27.20
C SER A 22 -5.54 -14.99 27.43
N SER A 23 -6.22 -16.00 26.89
CA SER A 23 -7.65 -16.23 27.06
C SER A 23 -7.90 -17.28 28.14
N PRO A 24 -8.95 -17.15 28.99
CA PRO A 24 -9.64 -18.28 29.56
C PRO A 24 -10.89 -18.63 28.74
N ASP A 25 -11.11 -19.94 28.58
CA ASP A 25 -12.20 -20.56 27.83
C ASP A 25 -13.46 -20.64 28.71
N VAL A 26 -14.57 -20.04 28.26
CA VAL A 26 -15.91 -20.33 28.77
C VAL A 26 -16.80 -20.58 27.56
N ARG A 27 -17.36 -21.79 27.50
CA ARG A 27 -18.34 -22.22 26.50
C ARG A 27 -19.72 -22.05 27.13
N GLU A 28 -20.43 -20.99 26.74
CA GLU A 28 -21.88 -20.90 26.92
C GLU A 28 -22.55 -21.02 25.55
N ASP A 29 -23.31 -22.09 25.37
CA ASP A 29 -24.36 -22.20 24.35
C ASP A 29 -25.25 -20.97 24.46
N SER A 30 -25.40 -20.19 23.39
CA SER A 30 -26.12 -18.93 23.46
C SER A 30 -27.25 -18.81 22.45
N ASP A 31 -28.46 -19.16 22.90
CA ASP A 31 -29.77 -18.69 22.44
C ASP A 31 -29.95 -17.18 22.67
N LEU A 32 -28.95 -16.36 22.32
CA LEU A 32 -28.99 -14.91 22.48
C LEU A 32 -29.53 -14.24 21.20
N PRO A 33 -30.29 -13.15 21.33
CA PRO A 33 -30.75 -12.35 20.18
C PRO A 33 -29.59 -11.96 19.25
N LEU A 34 -29.85 -11.90 17.94
CA LEU A 34 -28.85 -11.62 16.90
C LEU A 34 -27.93 -10.41 17.22
N ASP A 35 -28.47 -9.37 17.85
CA ASP A 35 -27.74 -8.16 18.26
C ASP A 35 -26.61 -8.44 19.27
N HIS A 36 -26.77 -9.46 20.13
CA HIS A 36 -25.76 -9.86 21.11
C HIS A 36 -24.72 -10.84 20.54
N GLN A 37 -25.02 -11.48 19.41
CA GLN A 37 -24.08 -12.35 18.71
C GLN A 37 -23.06 -11.54 17.88
N LEU A 38 -23.43 -10.33 17.46
CA LEU A 38 -22.61 -9.40 16.70
C LEU A 38 -21.96 -8.31 17.56
N THR A 39 -22.09 -8.35 18.89
CA THR A 39 -21.39 -7.43 19.77
C THR A 39 -20.20 -8.13 20.42
N PHE A 40 -19.00 -7.64 20.16
CA PHE A 40 -17.77 -8.14 20.77
C PHE A 40 -17.25 -7.12 21.78
N ARG A 41 -16.95 -7.58 22.99
CA ARG A 41 -16.27 -6.77 23.99
C ARG A 41 -14.87 -7.31 24.14
N ARG A 42 -13.89 -6.46 23.83
CA ARG A 42 -12.48 -6.79 23.98
C ARG A 42 -12.00 -6.40 25.38
N ASP A 43 -11.02 -7.13 25.90
CA ASP A 43 -10.41 -6.82 27.20
C ASP A 43 -9.83 -5.40 27.18
N GLY A 44 -10.39 -4.52 28.02
CA GLY A 44 -10.08 -3.08 28.04
C GLY A 44 -11.28 -2.15 27.87
N GLY A 45 -12.49 -2.68 27.71
CA GLY A 45 -13.73 -1.89 27.65
C GLY A 45 -14.11 -1.41 26.25
N GLU A 46 -13.39 -1.86 25.21
CA GLU A 46 -13.72 -1.59 23.83
C GLU A 46 -14.89 -2.47 23.38
N LYS A 47 -15.96 -1.83 22.89
CA LYS A 47 -17.13 -2.51 22.34
C LYS A 47 -17.10 -2.40 20.82
N TRP A 48 -17.05 -3.55 20.15
CA TRP A 48 -17.12 -3.65 18.70
C TRP A 48 -18.51 -4.09 18.29
N THR A 49 -19.15 -3.33 17.40
CA THR A 49 -20.51 -3.59 16.94
C THR A 49 -20.60 -3.57 15.43
N TYR A 50 -21.34 -4.53 14.88
CA TYR A 50 -21.68 -4.56 13.46
C TYR A 50 -23.13 -4.13 13.30
N ARG A 51 -23.34 -3.00 12.62
CA ARG A 51 -24.67 -2.44 12.31
C ARG A 51 -24.63 -1.74 10.96
N ASP A 52 -25.75 -1.75 10.25
CA ASP A 52 -25.90 -1.07 8.96
C ASP A 52 -24.79 -1.41 7.95
N GLY A 53 -24.32 -2.67 7.98
CA GLY A 53 -23.26 -3.15 7.11
C GLY A 53 -21.86 -2.63 7.45
N ARG A 54 -21.64 -1.98 8.59
CA ARG A 54 -20.36 -1.38 9.01
C ARG A 54 -19.94 -1.84 10.41
N ILE A 55 -18.65 -1.71 10.71
CA ILE A 55 -18.08 -2.06 12.02
C ILE A 55 -17.71 -0.79 12.77
N PHE A 56 -18.21 -0.67 13.99
CA PHE A 56 -17.97 0.46 14.87
C PHE A 56 -17.21 0.03 16.13
N ILE A 57 -16.36 0.92 16.62
CA ILE A 57 -15.75 0.85 17.96
C ILE A 57 -16.52 1.83 18.85
N ASN A 58 -16.91 1.37 20.03
CA ASN A 58 -17.69 2.10 21.05
C ASN A 58 -18.97 2.75 20.51
N ASP A 59 -19.58 2.14 19.47
CA ASP A 59 -20.78 2.58 18.79
C ASP A 59 -20.69 3.96 18.10
N ASP A 60 -19.51 4.57 18.00
CA ASP A 60 -19.34 5.92 17.44
C ASP A 60 -18.18 6.08 16.44
N ILE A 61 -17.17 5.22 16.47
CA ILE A 61 -16.02 5.27 15.56
C ILE A 61 -16.17 4.19 14.48
N ASP A 62 -16.38 4.60 13.24
CA ASP A 62 -16.33 3.70 12.09
C ASP A 62 -14.87 3.27 11.82
N VAL A 63 -14.64 1.96 11.74
CA VAL A 63 -13.31 1.37 11.52
C VAL A 63 -12.75 1.76 10.16
N GLU A 64 -13.58 1.89 9.14
CA GLU A 64 -13.10 2.25 7.80
C GLU A 64 -12.65 3.70 7.74
N ASP A 65 -13.38 4.60 8.40
CA ASP A 65 -13.00 6.02 8.54
C ASP A 65 -11.73 6.16 9.36
N LEU A 66 -11.56 5.34 10.40
CA LEU A 66 -10.35 5.31 11.23
C LEU A 66 -9.10 4.94 10.41
N ILE A 67 -9.22 3.96 9.51
CA ILE A 67 -8.14 3.53 8.62
C ILE A 67 -7.76 4.63 7.61
N ASP A 68 -8.75 5.38 7.13
CA ASP A 68 -8.54 6.45 6.13
C ASP A 68 -8.00 7.74 6.75
N TYR A 69 -8.43 8.07 7.97
CA TYR A 69 -8.04 9.30 8.66
C TYR A 69 -6.56 9.31 9.04
N GLU A 70 -6.03 8.22 9.60
CA GLU A 70 -4.63 8.16 10.03
C GLU A 70 -3.76 7.46 8.98
N SER A 71 -3.56 8.16 7.86
CA SER A 71 -3.11 7.62 6.57
C SER A 71 -1.77 6.86 6.54
N ARG A 72 -1.00 6.77 7.64
CA ARG A 72 0.34 6.13 7.68
C ARG A 72 0.76 5.51 9.03
N ASP A 73 -0.14 5.33 10.00
CA ASP A 73 0.24 4.69 11.28
C ASP A 73 0.14 3.16 11.19
N VAL A 74 1.30 2.51 11.02
CA VAL A 74 1.39 1.03 10.96
C VAL A 74 0.97 0.38 12.27
N GLY A 75 1.25 1.01 13.41
CA GLY A 75 0.87 0.47 14.72
C GLY A 75 -0.65 0.43 14.88
N LEU A 76 -1.33 1.48 14.42
CA LEU A 76 -2.79 1.49 14.34
C LEU A 76 -3.30 0.38 13.43
N TRP A 77 -2.79 0.28 12.21
CA TRP A 77 -3.25 -0.71 11.23
C TRP A 77 -3.06 -2.15 11.73
N CYS A 78 -1.92 -2.45 12.37
CA CYS A 78 -1.69 -3.73 13.03
C CYS A 78 -2.72 -3.97 14.14
N GLY A 79 -2.94 -2.98 15.01
CA GLY A 79 -3.90 -3.08 16.10
C GLY A 79 -5.32 -3.35 15.62
N VAL A 80 -5.79 -2.61 14.60
CA VAL A 80 -7.11 -2.82 13.98
C VAL A 80 -7.20 -4.19 13.32
N SER A 81 -6.16 -4.62 12.58
CA SER A 81 -6.12 -5.95 11.95
C SER A 81 -6.21 -7.08 12.96
N SER A 82 -5.51 -6.98 14.10
CA SER A 82 -5.63 -7.94 15.20
C SER A 82 -7.03 -7.93 15.81
N SER A 83 -7.60 -6.76 16.12
CA SER A 83 -8.95 -6.63 16.68
C SER A 83 -10.03 -7.21 15.76
N ILE A 84 -9.95 -6.96 14.46
CA ILE A 84 -10.90 -7.50 13.48
C ILE A 84 -10.79 -9.03 13.41
N SER A 85 -9.58 -9.57 13.50
CA SER A 85 -9.37 -11.03 13.51
C SER A 85 -9.98 -11.68 14.75
N GLU A 86 -9.78 -11.07 15.93
CA GLU A 86 -10.38 -11.52 17.19
C GLU A 86 -11.92 -11.42 17.15
N TYR A 87 -12.46 -10.29 16.67
CA TYR A 87 -13.89 -10.09 16.55
C TYR A 87 -14.52 -11.12 15.59
N ARG A 88 -13.90 -11.37 14.44
CA ARG A 88 -14.34 -12.40 13.50
C ARG A 88 -14.35 -13.77 14.15
N ALA A 89 -13.27 -14.15 14.85
CA ALA A 89 -13.18 -15.43 15.53
C ALA A 89 -14.27 -15.60 16.61
N PHE A 90 -14.55 -14.53 17.36
CA PHE A 90 -15.62 -14.51 18.37
C PHE A 90 -17.01 -14.73 17.75
N VAL A 91 -17.35 -13.99 16.70
CA VAL A 91 -18.65 -14.09 16.03
C VAL A 91 -18.84 -15.47 15.39
N ILE A 92 -17.78 -16.04 14.81
CA ILE A 92 -17.80 -17.42 14.28
C ILE A 92 -18.02 -18.43 15.41
N LYS A 93 -17.29 -18.30 16.54
CA LYS A 93 -17.44 -19.21 17.71
C LYS A 93 -18.86 -19.21 18.26
N LYS A 94 -19.55 -18.07 18.21
CA LYS A 94 -20.96 -17.92 18.64
C LYS A 94 -22.00 -18.34 17.60
N GLY A 95 -21.60 -18.78 16.41
CA GLY A 95 -22.54 -19.15 15.33
C GLY A 95 -23.27 -17.97 14.68
N GLY A 96 -22.87 -16.72 14.97
CA GLY A 96 -23.51 -15.50 14.46
C GLY A 96 -22.93 -14.97 13.14
N ALA A 97 -22.04 -15.73 12.49
CA ALA A 97 -21.30 -15.28 11.31
C ALA A 97 -22.19 -15.23 10.05
N LYS A 98 -22.72 -14.04 9.75
CA LYS A 98 -23.38 -13.75 8.48
C LYS A 98 -22.36 -13.53 7.36
N GLY A 99 -22.73 -13.88 6.13
CA GLY A 99 -21.88 -13.66 4.95
C GLY A 99 -21.44 -12.21 4.77
N GLU A 100 -22.34 -11.25 5.02
CA GLU A 100 -22.05 -9.81 4.92
C GLU A 100 -21.02 -9.35 5.94
N PHE A 101 -21.10 -9.86 7.17
CA PHE A 101 -20.12 -9.58 8.22
C PHE A 101 -18.74 -10.12 7.83
N LEU A 102 -18.67 -11.37 7.37
CA LEU A 102 -17.42 -11.98 6.92
C LEU A 102 -16.80 -11.20 5.76
N ALA A 103 -17.59 -10.88 4.74
CA ALA A 103 -17.16 -10.08 3.60
C ALA A 103 -16.64 -8.69 4.02
N ARG A 104 -17.30 -8.04 4.99
CA ARG A 104 -16.84 -6.76 5.52
C ARG A 104 -15.54 -6.88 6.29
N THR A 105 -15.37 -7.90 7.13
CA THR A 105 -14.10 -8.14 7.84
C THR A 105 -12.96 -8.40 6.86
N ASP A 106 -13.19 -9.18 5.79
CA ASP A 106 -12.21 -9.45 4.74
C ASP A 106 -11.86 -8.17 3.97
N ALA A 107 -12.85 -7.33 3.63
CA ALA A 107 -12.63 -6.05 2.96
C ALA A 107 -11.74 -5.10 3.79
N ILE A 108 -11.99 -5.02 5.10
CA ILE A 108 -11.17 -4.21 6.03
C ILE A 108 -9.72 -4.74 6.08
N GLN A 109 -9.53 -6.05 6.18
CA GLN A 109 -8.20 -6.66 6.18
C GLN A 109 -7.44 -6.40 4.87
N GLN A 110 -8.11 -6.52 3.72
CA GLN A 110 -7.53 -6.21 2.42
C GLN A 110 -7.14 -4.74 2.29
N LYS A 111 -7.98 -3.83 2.80
CA LYS A 111 -7.69 -2.39 2.84
C LYS A 111 -6.43 -2.08 3.65
N ILE A 112 -6.31 -2.67 4.84
CA ILE A 112 -5.12 -2.55 5.69
C ILE A 112 -3.88 -3.10 4.99
N LEU A 113 -3.96 -4.30 4.41
CA LEU A 113 -2.84 -4.92 3.70
C LEU A 113 -2.38 -4.07 2.51
N ARG A 114 -3.32 -3.51 1.74
CA ARG A 114 -3.02 -2.60 0.64
C ARG A 114 -2.27 -1.35 1.12
N ASN A 115 -2.70 -0.77 2.24
CA ASN A 115 -2.06 0.42 2.82
C ASN A 115 -0.64 0.10 3.34
N MET A 116 -0.46 -1.03 4.03
CA MET A 116 0.85 -1.50 4.49
C MET A 116 1.78 -1.79 3.32
N LYS A 117 1.29 -2.49 2.28
CA LYS A 117 2.06 -2.78 1.06
C LYS A 117 2.49 -1.48 0.38
N ARG A 118 1.58 -0.51 0.21
CA ARG A 118 1.92 0.81 -0.35
C ARG A 118 3.04 1.47 0.44
N LEU A 119 2.93 1.52 1.78
CA LEU A 119 3.97 2.12 2.62
C LEU A 119 5.30 1.36 2.53
N LEU A 120 5.26 0.02 2.45
CA LEU A 120 6.44 -0.79 2.26
C LEU A 120 7.06 -0.52 0.89
N ASP A 121 6.29 -0.47 -0.19
CA ASP A 121 6.77 -0.16 -1.54
C ASP A 121 7.40 1.24 -1.59
N GLU A 122 6.80 2.23 -0.92
CA GLU A 122 7.36 3.58 -0.76
C GLU A 122 8.72 3.55 -0.03
N LYS A 123 8.82 2.82 1.09
CA LYS A 123 10.04 2.78 1.93
C LYS A 123 11.14 1.87 1.39
N SER A 124 10.78 0.75 0.78
CA SER A 124 11.71 -0.30 0.36
C SER A 124 12.22 -0.11 -1.05
N GLN A 125 11.43 0.50 -1.94
CA GLN A 125 11.81 0.58 -3.35
C GLN A 125 12.26 1.96 -3.81
N GLY A 126 12.18 3.03 -3.02
CA GLY A 126 12.74 4.35 -3.34
C GLY A 126 12.34 4.92 -4.71
N TYR A 127 11.27 4.39 -5.32
CA TYR A 127 10.83 4.62 -6.70
C TYR A 127 9.30 4.54 -6.71
N LEU A 128 8.67 5.65 -6.34
CA LEU A 128 7.22 5.84 -6.38
C LEU A 128 6.82 6.02 -7.84
N LEU A 129 6.06 5.05 -8.35
CA LEU A 129 5.65 5.00 -9.75
C LEU A 129 4.16 5.36 -9.78
N ASP A 130 3.89 6.56 -10.27
CA ASP A 130 2.57 7.18 -10.30
C ASP A 130 2.21 7.53 -11.74
N ILE A 131 0.92 7.74 -12.00
CA ILE A 131 0.43 8.21 -13.29
C ILE A 131 -0.25 9.54 -13.06
N GLN A 132 0.31 10.59 -13.67
CA GLN A 132 -0.18 11.95 -13.56
C GLN A 132 -0.29 12.52 -14.98
N ASP A 133 -1.45 13.09 -15.33
CA ASP A 133 -1.71 13.69 -16.64
C ASP A 133 -1.35 12.76 -17.83
N ASP A 134 -1.75 11.49 -17.78
CA ASP A 134 -1.41 10.44 -18.78
C ASP A 134 0.09 10.16 -18.97
N ASP A 135 0.95 10.61 -18.06
CA ASP A 135 2.39 10.34 -18.08
C ASP A 135 2.83 9.49 -16.89
N LEU A 136 3.89 8.73 -17.10
CA LEU A 136 4.50 7.90 -16.07
C LEU A 136 5.47 8.76 -15.25
N VAL A 137 5.16 8.93 -13.98
CA VAL A 137 5.97 9.69 -13.04
C VAL A 137 6.70 8.73 -12.10
N LEU A 138 8.02 8.78 -12.10
CA LEU A 138 8.86 8.02 -11.19
C LEU A 138 9.56 8.98 -10.23
N ASN A 139 9.28 8.92 -8.92
CA ASN A 139 9.86 9.84 -7.92
C ASN A 139 9.72 11.32 -8.30
N ASN A 140 8.51 11.75 -8.66
CA ASN A 140 8.23 13.12 -9.14
C ASN A 140 8.97 13.51 -10.43
N PHE A 141 9.41 12.52 -11.21
CA PHE A 141 10.09 12.76 -12.46
C PHE A 141 9.39 12.08 -13.64
N ARG A 142 9.08 12.88 -14.67
CA ARG A 142 8.37 12.42 -15.87
C ARG A 142 9.29 11.57 -16.75
N VAL A 143 8.93 10.30 -16.94
CA VAL A 143 9.76 9.33 -17.66
C VAL A 143 9.94 9.72 -19.13
N ARG A 144 8.90 10.22 -19.79
CA ARG A 144 8.98 10.68 -21.20
C ARG A 144 9.92 11.87 -21.38
N ALA A 145 9.94 12.80 -20.42
CA ALA A 145 10.87 13.93 -20.44
C ALA A 145 12.33 13.46 -20.35
N PHE A 146 12.60 12.42 -19.55
CA PHE A 146 13.91 11.79 -19.48
C PHE A 146 14.33 11.11 -20.77
N LEU A 147 13.42 10.34 -21.37
CA LEU A 147 13.67 9.66 -22.64
C LEU A 147 14.06 10.67 -23.72
N THR A 148 13.30 11.77 -23.81
CA THR A 148 13.60 12.89 -24.69
C THR A 148 15.02 13.43 -24.45
N MET A 149 15.37 13.71 -23.19
CA MET A 149 16.72 14.18 -22.83
C MET A 149 17.80 13.15 -23.20
N TYR A 150 17.54 11.85 -23.02
CA TYR A 150 18.47 10.78 -23.36
C TYR A 150 18.71 10.71 -24.87
N HIS A 151 17.68 10.90 -25.70
CA HIS A 151 17.84 10.98 -27.16
C HIS A 151 18.75 12.13 -27.59
N PHE A 152 18.68 13.29 -26.92
CA PHE A 152 19.56 14.42 -27.22
C PHE A 152 20.99 14.24 -26.69
N LYS A 153 21.14 13.64 -25.50
CA LYS A 153 22.44 13.48 -24.84
C LYS A 153 22.52 12.13 -24.12
N PRO A 154 22.80 11.04 -24.84
CA PRO A 154 22.87 9.73 -24.24
C PRO A 154 24.19 9.63 -23.45
N THR A 155 24.07 9.56 -22.12
CA THR A 155 25.21 9.42 -21.22
C THR A 155 25.22 8.04 -20.56
N ALA A 156 26.39 7.55 -20.15
CA ALA A 156 26.50 6.27 -19.44
C ALA A 156 25.66 6.23 -18.15
N LYS A 157 25.57 7.35 -17.41
CA LYS A 157 24.74 7.46 -16.21
C LYS A 157 23.25 7.36 -16.55
N ALA A 158 22.80 8.06 -17.58
CA ALA A 158 21.41 8.01 -18.01
C ALA A 158 21.03 6.62 -18.56
N ARG A 159 21.96 5.95 -19.26
CA ARG A 159 21.78 4.56 -19.71
C ARG A 159 21.62 3.58 -18.54
N LYS A 160 22.43 3.72 -17.47
CA LYS A 160 22.27 2.92 -16.24
C LYS A 160 20.90 3.12 -15.60
N PHE A 161 20.40 4.35 -15.57
CA PHE A 161 19.04 4.64 -15.09
C PHE A 161 17.98 3.97 -15.96
N LEU A 162 18.06 4.08 -17.29
CA LEU A 162 17.13 3.40 -18.21
C LEU A 162 17.15 1.88 -18.07
N LEU A 163 18.32 1.28 -17.84
CA LEU A 163 18.43 -0.16 -17.56
C LEU A 163 17.70 -0.56 -16.27
N ALA A 164 17.85 0.23 -15.20
CA ALA A 164 17.14 0.00 -13.94
C ALA A 164 15.62 0.18 -14.12
N LEU A 165 15.20 1.23 -14.83
CA LEU A 165 13.82 1.49 -15.16
C LEU A 165 13.21 0.34 -15.98
N ARG A 166 13.91 -0.14 -17.02
CA ARG A 166 13.52 -1.32 -17.81
C ARG A 166 13.25 -2.53 -16.94
N SER A 167 14.20 -2.88 -16.06
CA SER A 167 14.03 -4.03 -15.16
C SER A 167 12.82 -3.87 -14.25
N LYS A 168 12.56 -2.65 -13.76
CA LYS A 168 11.41 -2.38 -12.89
C LYS A 168 10.07 -2.47 -13.64
N LEU A 169 9.98 -1.88 -14.82
CA LEU A 169 8.79 -1.98 -15.67
C LEU A 169 8.52 -3.44 -16.06
N ALA A 170 9.56 -4.22 -16.38
CA ALA A 170 9.44 -5.66 -16.64
C ALA A 170 8.90 -6.43 -15.42
N LEU A 171 9.34 -6.12 -14.20
CA LEU A 171 8.80 -6.71 -12.98
C LEU A 171 7.32 -6.38 -12.78
N ILE A 172 6.90 -5.14 -13.04
CA ILE A 172 5.51 -4.72 -12.94
C ILE A 172 4.66 -5.50 -13.95
N LEU A 173 5.12 -5.60 -15.19
CA LEU A 173 4.46 -6.36 -16.25
C LEU A 173 4.39 -7.86 -15.95
N ALA A 174 5.42 -8.44 -15.31
CA ALA A 174 5.47 -9.85 -14.93
C ALA A 174 4.62 -10.17 -13.70
N SER A 175 4.55 -9.27 -12.71
CA SER A 175 3.78 -9.45 -11.47
C SER A 175 2.26 -9.51 -11.69
N LYS A 176 1.83 -9.15 -12.89
CA LYS A 176 0.43 -9.04 -13.33
C LYS A 176 -0.31 -10.38 -13.39
N GLY A 177 0.40 -11.51 -13.38
CA GLY A 177 -0.22 -12.83 -13.27
C GLY A 177 -1.02 -13.06 -11.97
N ALA A 178 -0.83 -12.21 -10.95
CA ALA A 178 -1.42 -12.41 -9.62
C ALA A 178 -2.61 -11.50 -9.27
N ASN A 179 -2.87 -10.39 -9.96
CA ASN A 179 -3.91 -9.42 -9.60
C ASN A 179 -4.66 -8.88 -10.82
N ALA A 180 -5.83 -9.45 -11.12
CA ALA A 180 -6.66 -9.15 -12.30
C ALA A 180 -7.44 -7.81 -12.25
N GLY A 181 -7.19 -6.95 -11.25
CA GLY A 181 -8.10 -5.84 -10.88
C GLY A 181 -7.69 -4.42 -11.25
N GLY A 182 -6.60 -4.17 -11.97
CA GLY A 182 -6.21 -2.80 -12.35
C GLY A 182 -5.57 -2.79 -13.71
N ASN A 183 -6.34 -2.47 -14.77
CA ASN A 183 -5.95 -2.74 -16.16
C ASN A 183 -5.81 -1.51 -17.07
N GLU A 184 -6.18 -0.31 -16.64
CA GLU A 184 -6.15 0.89 -17.50
C GLU A 184 -4.72 1.43 -17.70
N ASN A 185 -3.90 1.32 -16.66
CA ASN A 185 -2.57 1.92 -16.61
C ASN A 185 -1.47 1.06 -17.28
N LEU A 186 -1.81 -0.17 -17.67
CA LEU A 186 -0.82 -1.12 -18.14
C LEU A 186 -0.45 -0.98 -19.59
N ASP A 187 -1.35 -0.47 -20.41
CA ASP A 187 -1.01 -0.14 -21.79
C ASP A 187 -0.05 1.04 -21.83
N LEU A 188 -0.22 2.01 -20.92
CA LEU A 188 0.75 3.10 -20.72
C LEU A 188 2.12 2.55 -20.25
N ILE A 189 2.13 1.66 -19.25
CA ILE A 189 3.37 1.05 -18.74
C ILE A 189 4.08 0.23 -19.83
N LYS A 190 3.34 -0.55 -20.62
CA LYS A 190 3.88 -1.29 -21.77
C LYS A 190 4.47 -0.34 -22.81
N LYS A 191 3.74 0.71 -23.17
CA LYS A 191 4.20 1.70 -24.14
C LYS A 191 5.51 2.36 -23.69
N VAL A 192 5.58 2.77 -22.42
CA VAL A 192 6.80 3.36 -21.85
C VAL A 192 7.94 2.32 -21.77
N TYR A 193 7.63 1.05 -21.51
CA TYR A 193 8.63 -0.03 -21.53
C TYR A 193 9.27 -0.21 -22.91
N GLU A 194 8.48 -0.22 -23.98
CA GLU A 194 8.98 -0.29 -25.36
C GLU A 194 9.79 0.96 -25.75
N GLU A 195 9.35 2.16 -25.32
CA GLU A 195 10.10 3.40 -25.53
C GLU A 195 11.47 3.35 -24.83
N VAL A 196 11.55 2.78 -23.62
CA VAL A 196 12.81 2.57 -22.90
C VAL A 196 13.70 1.54 -23.61
N LEU A 197 13.13 0.45 -24.14
CA LEU A 197 13.88 -0.54 -24.92
C LEU A 197 14.50 0.09 -26.16
N SER A 198 13.71 0.84 -26.93
CA SER A 198 14.18 1.55 -28.12
C SER A 198 15.25 2.59 -27.77
N ALA A 199 15.07 3.36 -26.69
CA ALA A 199 16.09 4.31 -26.25
C ALA A 199 17.42 3.62 -25.88
N LEU A 200 17.39 2.42 -25.29
CA LEU A 200 18.59 1.68 -24.89
C LEU A 200 19.43 1.15 -26.06
N GLU A 201 18.88 1.12 -27.28
CA GLU A 201 19.63 0.79 -28.51
C GLU A 201 20.63 1.90 -28.89
N ILE A 202 20.37 3.14 -28.46
CA ILE A 202 21.25 4.29 -28.71
C ILE A 202 22.48 4.18 -27.81
N GLN A 203 23.65 4.10 -28.45
CA GLN A 203 24.92 4.07 -27.73
C GLN A 203 25.21 5.42 -27.06
N PRO A 204 25.69 5.41 -25.80
CA PRO A 204 26.04 6.62 -25.10
C PRO A 204 27.27 7.28 -25.73
N ILE A 205 27.26 8.61 -25.78
CA ILE A 205 28.41 9.39 -26.21
C ILE A 205 29.51 9.19 -25.16
N GLU A 206 30.58 8.49 -25.52
CA GLU A 206 31.76 8.38 -24.68
C GLU A 206 32.39 9.77 -24.54
N SER A 207 32.35 10.34 -23.34
CA SER A 207 32.96 11.65 -23.05
C SER A 207 34.51 11.59 -22.99
N ARG A 208 35.13 10.69 -23.75
CA ARG A 208 36.58 10.56 -23.87
C ARG A 208 36.98 10.60 -25.33
N ARG A 209 37.08 11.82 -25.86
CA ARG A 209 38.10 12.31 -26.81
C ARG A 209 37.82 13.79 -27.06
N LEU A 210 37.93 14.62 -26.01
CA LEU A 210 38.52 15.93 -26.24
C LEU A 210 39.99 15.61 -26.50
N ALA A 211 40.38 15.61 -27.77
CA ALA A 211 41.76 15.46 -28.17
C ALA A 211 42.58 16.49 -27.39
N ALA A 212 43.53 16.01 -26.59
CA ALA A 212 44.66 16.81 -26.16
C ALA A 212 45.51 17.09 -27.41
N GLY A 213 45.01 17.97 -28.28
CA GLY A 213 45.75 18.53 -29.40
C GLY A 213 46.26 19.89 -28.97
N CYS A 214 47.55 19.94 -28.62
CA CYS A 214 48.52 20.99 -28.98
C CYS A 214 49.67 20.98 -27.97
N GLY A 215 50.84 20.59 -28.44
CA GLY A 215 52.08 20.68 -27.70
C GLY A 215 53.25 19.99 -28.39
N ASP A 216 53.29 20.04 -29.72
CA ASP A 216 54.57 19.90 -30.44
C ASP A 216 55.45 21.08 -30.03
N SER A 217 56.61 20.78 -29.45
CA SER A 217 57.77 21.66 -29.54
C SER A 217 59.01 20.79 -29.55
N SER A 218 59.36 20.32 -30.74
CA SER A 218 60.71 19.92 -31.10
C SER A 218 61.56 21.17 -31.31
N THR A 219 62.61 21.32 -30.50
CA THR A 219 63.98 21.75 -30.88
C THR A 219 64.85 21.73 -29.65
#